data_AF-A0A6L7G5K5-F1
#
_entry.id   AF-A0A6L7G5K5-F1
#
_cell.length_a   1.000
_cell.length_b   1.000
_cell.length_c   1.000
_cell.angle_alpha   90.00
_cell.angle_beta   90.00
_cell.angle_gamma   90.00
#
_symmetry.space_group_name_H-M   'P 1'
#
loop_
_entity.id
_entity.type
_entity.pdbx_description
1 polymer ?
#
loop_
_entity_poly.entity_id
_entity_poly.type
_entity_poly.pdbx_seq_one_letter_code
_entity_poly.pdbx_strand_id
1 'polypeptide(L)'
;MHPKTGATLNVSIDTGTAEAARGILNEAGIPLAAAVELFLKVVIGEGGLPSWLEPDPEDYERWFRARLEAAVKGKRASDAHEDVMKAGLQIIEAKRSK
;
A
#
# COMPACT_ATOMS: atom_id res chain seq x y z
N MET A 1 1.42 -0.54 23.99
CA MET A 1 1.15 0.71 23.23
C MET A 1 2.45 1.09 22.54
N HIS A 2 2.65 0.67 21.29
CA HIS A 2 3.85 1.06 20.55
C HIS A 2 3.69 2.53 20.12
N PRO A 3 4.61 3.43 20.49
CA PRO A 3 4.58 4.79 19.98
C PRO A 3 4.77 4.73 18.46
N LYS A 4 3.85 5.29 17.69
CA LYS A 4 4.10 5.59 16.28
C LYS A 4 5.15 6.70 16.25
N THR A 5 6.43 6.36 16.16
CA THR A 5 7.48 7.32 15.86
C THR A 5 7.27 7.76 14.42
N GLY A 6 6.45 8.79 14.21
CA GLY A 6 6.21 9.36 12.88
C GLY A 6 7.40 10.21 12.48
N ALA A 7 8.00 9.92 11.32
CA ALA A 7 8.97 10.80 10.67
C ALA A 7 8.23 11.71 9.67
N THR A 8 8.57 13.00 9.65
CA THR A 8 7.99 13.96 8.70
C THR A 8 8.86 14.04 7.46
N LEU A 9 8.25 13.87 6.28
CA LEU A 9 8.88 14.02 4.98
C LEU A 9 8.42 15.34 4.33
N ASN A 10 9.36 16.24 4.03
CA ASN A 10 9.09 17.45 3.25
C ASN A 10 9.63 17.26 1.83
N VAL A 11 8.76 17.33 0.83
CA VAL A 11 9.11 17.22 -0.59
C VAL A 11 8.54 18.42 -1.34
N SER A 12 9.33 19.01 -2.23
CA SER A 12 8.85 20.05 -3.14
C SER A 12 8.30 19.41 -4.40
N ILE A 13 7.04 19.70 -4.71
CA ILE A 13 6.36 19.30 -5.94
C ILE A 13 5.57 20.50 -6.48
N ASP A 14 5.24 20.46 -7.76
CA ASP A 14 4.36 21.47 -8.35
C ASP A 14 3.00 21.51 -7.62
N THR A 15 2.51 22.71 -7.32
CA THR A 15 1.27 22.91 -6.54
C THR A 15 0.06 22.33 -7.25
N GLY A 16 -0.03 22.45 -8.59
CA GLY A 16 -1.12 21.88 -9.36
C GLY A 16 -1.13 20.35 -9.29
N THR A 17 0.06 19.75 -9.35
CA THR A 17 0.25 18.30 -9.20
C THR A 17 -0.14 17.81 -7.81
N ALA A 18 0.24 18.53 -6.76
CA ALA A 18 -0.10 18.20 -5.37
C ALA A 18 -1.60 18.17 -5.14
N GLU A 19 -2.31 19.21 -5.61
CA GLU A 19 -3.76 19.32 -5.46
C GLU A 19 -4.49 18.27 -6.30
N ALA A 20 -4.07 18.04 -7.55
CA ALA A 20 -4.66 17.02 -8.42
C ALA A 20 -4.51 15.60 -7.82
N ALA A 21 -3.30 15.24 -7.39
CA ALA A 21 -3.05 13.95 -6.75
C ALA A 21 -3.90 13.78 -5.48
N ARG A 22 -4.02 14.84 -4.67
CA ARG A 22 -4.86 14.82 -3.48
C ARG A 22 -6.34 14.65 -3.80
N GLY A 23 -6.84 15.30 -4.85
CA GLY A 23 -8.21 15.13 -5.33
C GLY A 23 -8.50 13.68 -5.75
N ILE A 24 -7.69 13.14 -6.66
CA ILE A 24 -7.83 11.77 -7.19
C ILE A 24 -7.76 10.73 -6.08
N LEU A 25 -6.80 10.87 -5.16
CA LEU A 25 -6.64 9.92 -4.06
C LEU A 25 -7.80 10.01 -3.05
N ASN A 26 -8.32 11.21 -2.79
CA ASN A 26 -9.50 11.38 -1.93
C ASN A 26 -10.75 10.76 -2.55
N GLU A 27 -10.95 10.87 -3.85
CA GLU A 27 -12.03 10.17 -4.57
C GLU A 27 -11.93 8.65 -4.42
N ALA A 28 -10.70 8.12 -4.41
CA ALA A 28 -10.42 6.71 -4.13
C ALA A 28 -10.48 6.35 -2.62
N GLY A 29 -10.72 7.31 -1.72
CA GLY A 29 -10.76 7.11 -0.27
C GLY A 29 -9.40 6.87 0.38
N ILE A 30 -8.30 7.23 -0.30
CA ILE A 30 -6.92 7.00 0.15
C ILE A 30 -6.29 8.36 0.52
N PRO A 31 -5.83 8.56 1.76
CA PRO A 31 -5.08 9.77 2.11
C PRO A 31 -3.72 9.84 1.39
N LEU A 32 -3.30 11.02 0.95
CA LEU A 32 -2.02 11.23 0.27
C LEU A 32 -0.83 10.66 1.06
N ALA A 33 -0.79 10.87 2.38
CA ALA A 33 0.27 10.33 3.24
C ALA A 33 0.31 8.79 3.23
N ALA A 34 -0.85 8.13 3.17
CA ALA A 34 -0.93 6.67 3.10
C ALA A 34 -0.44 6.14 1.73
N ALA A 35 -0.75 6.86 0.64
CA ALA A 35 -0.25 6.54 -0.69
C ALA A 35 1.27 6.68 -0.77
N VAL A 36 1.83 7.78 -0.24
CA VAL A 36 3.29 8.01 -0.18
C VAL A 36 3.96 6.95 0.67
N GLU A 37 3.39 6.60 1.83
CA GLU A 37 3.98 5.56 2.68
C GLU A 37 3.94 4.17 2.01
N LEU A 38 2.88 3.85 1.27
CA LEU A 38 2.82 2.62 0.48
C LEU A 38 3.89 2.62 -0.60
N PHE A 39 4.02 3.72 -1.36
CA PHE A 39 5.05 3.85 -2.39
C PHE A 39 6.46 3.62 -1.83
N LEU A 40 6.79 4.25 -0.70
CA LEU A 40 8.10 4.07 -0.06
C LEU A 40 8.33 2.63 0.44
N LYS A 41 7.28 1.95 0.93
CA LYS A 41 7.38 0.52 1.29
C LYS A 41 7.64 -0.36 0.07
N VAL A 42 7.06 -0.05 -1.07
CA VAL A 42 7.33 -0.76 -2.33
C VAL A 42 8.78 -0.52 -2.75
N VAL A 43 9.26 0.73 -2.74
CA VAL A 43 10.67 1.06 -3.03
C VAL A 43 11.64 0.28 -2.14
N ILE A 44 11.38 0.25 -0.83
CA ILE A 44 12.21 -0.50 0.13
C ILE A 44 12.13 -2.01 -0.13
N GLY A 45 10.94 -2.54 -0.41
CA GLY A 45 10.73 -3.97 -0.63
C GLY A 45 11.35 -4.49 -1.92
N GLU A 46 11.40 -3.65 -2.96
CA GLU A 46 11.94 -4.00 -4.28
C GLU A 46 13.42 -3.59 -4.43
N GLY A 47 13.94 -2.75 -3.54
CA GLY A 47 15.33 -2.28 -3.58
C GLY A 47 15.60 -1.26 -4.69
N GLY A 48 14.56 -0.63 -5.22
CA GLY A 48 14.63 0.26 -6.38
C GLY A 48 13.32 1.00 -6.64
N LEU A 49 13.26 1.77 -7.73
CA LEU A 49 12.00 2.34 -8.18
C LEU A 49 11.03 1.21 -8.53
N PRO A 50 9.74 1.36 -8.25
CA PRO A 50 8.78 0.36 -8.64
C PRO A 50 8.73 0.27 -10.18
N SER A 51 8.79 -0.92 -10.75
CA SER A 51 8.84 -1.14 -12.22
C SER A 51 7.63 -0.64 -13.00
N TRP A 52 6.43 -0.58 -12.40
CA TRP A 52 5.25 0.11 -12.95
C TRP A 52 5.41 1.65 -13.07
N LEU A 53 6.51 2.21 -12.56
CA LEU A 53 6.94 3.59 -12.79
C LEU A 53 8.01 3.68 -13.89
N GLU A 54 8.56 2.56 -14.35
CA GLU A 54 9.48 2.53 -15.50
C GLU A 54 8.64 2.61 -16.80
N PRO A 55 9.02 3.49 -17.73
CA PRO A 55 8.23 3.75 -18.94
C PRO A 55 8.22 2.58 -19.95
N ASP A 56 8.95 1.48 -19.68
CA ASP A 56 9.02 0.33 -20.57
C ASP A 56 7.94 -0.73 -20.23
N PRO A 57 6.99 -1.00 -21.14
CA PRO A 57 5.98 -2.04 -20.96
C PRO A 57 6.54 -3.45 -20.73
N GLU A 58 7.74 -3.76 -21.22
CA GLU A 58 8.36 -5.08 -21.02
C GLU A 58 8.85 -5.26 -19.57
N ASP A 59 9.33 -4.20 -18.94
CA ASP A 59 9.81 -4.23 -17.56
C ASP A 59 8.64 -4.37 -16.56
N TYR A 60 7.51 -3.73 -16.86
CA TYR A 60 6.26 -3.93 -16.11
C TYR A 60 5.80 -5.39 -16.13
N GLU A 61 5.74 -6.01 -17.32
CA GLU A 61 5.27 -7.39 -17.45
C GLU A 61 6.22 -8.39 -16.75
N ARG A 62 7.53 -8.20 -16.87
CA ARG A 62 8.54 -9.04 -16.19
C ARG A 62 8.41 -8.95 -14.68
N TRP A 63 8.30 -7.74 -14.14
CA TRP A 63 8.10 -7.54 -12.71
C TRP A 63 6.75 -8.09 -12.24
N PHE A 64 5.67 -7.85 -12.99
CA PHE A 64 4.33 -8.30 -12.61
C PHE A 64 4.29 -9.82 -12.52
N ARG A 65 4.90 -10.52 -13.49
CA ARG A 65 5.06 -11.98 -13.45
C ARG A 65 5.93 -12.43 -12.28
N ALA A 66 7.05 -11.76 -12.01
CA ALA A 66 7.89 -12.10 -10.86
C ALA A 66 7.15 -11.93 -9.52
N ARG A 67 6.35 -10.86 -9.38
CA ARG A 67 5.52 -10.59 -8.20
C ARG A 67 4.37 -11.59 -8.08
N LEU A 68 3.74 -11.96 -9.20
CA LEU A 68 2.70 -12.99 -9.27
C LEU A 68 3.25 -14.35 -8.86
N GLU A 69 4.39 -14.76 -9.41
CA GLU A 69 5.05 -15.99 -9.03
C GLU A 69 5.45 -15.98 -7.56
N ALA A 70 5.97 -14.86 -7.04
CA ALA A 70 6.27 -14.73 -5.62
C ALA A 70 5.01 -14.80 -4.74
N ALA A 71 3.85 -14.32 -5.21
CA ALA A 71 2.58 -14.43 -4.50
C ALA A 71 2.00 -15.85 -4.53
N VAL A 72 2.17 -16.56 -5.65
CA VAL A 72 1.73 -17.96 -5.83
C VAL A 72 2.64 -18.95 -5.09
N LYS A 73 3.96 -18.73 -5.15
CA LYS A 73 4.98 -19.55 -4.45
C LYS A 73 5.10 -19.16 -2.98
N GLY A 74 4.75 -17.93 -2.64
CA GLY A 74 4.69 -17.48 -1.26
C GLY A 74 3.60 -18.22 -0.52
N LYS A 75 3.98 -18.97 0.52
CA LYS A 75 3.06 -19.39 1.59
C LYS A 75 2.59 -18.14 2.35
N ARG A 76 1.74 -17.32 1.74
CA ARG A 76 0.75 -16.63 2.57
C ARG A 76 -0.08 -17.75 3.15
N ALA A 77 -0.02 -17.91 4.47
CA ALA A 77 -0.99 -18.75 5.15
C ALA A 77 -2.35 -18.33 4.61
N SER A 78 -3.03 -19.25 3.93
CA SER A 78 -4.42 -19.07 3.59
C SER A 78 -5.12 -19.12 4.94
N ASP A 79 -5.25 -17.96 5.60
CA ASP A 79 -5.99 -17.87 6.84
C ASP A 79 -7.34 -18.54 6.56
N ALA A 80 -7.70 -19.52 7.39
CA ALA A 80 -8.97 -20.20 7.22
C ALA A 80 -10.06 -19.12 7.22
N HIS A 81 -11.04 -19.24 6.32
CA HIS A 81 -12.08 -18.24 6.17
C HIS A 81 -12.73 -17.88 7.52
N GLU A 82 -12.88 -18.86 8.41
CA GLU A 82 -13.37 -18.69 9.77
C GLU A 82 -12.51 -17.76 10.63
N ASP A 83 -11.18 -17.84 10.54
CA ASP A 83 -10.26 -16.97 11.28
C ASP A 83 -10.35 -15.53 10.79
N VAL A 84 -10.50 -15.33 9.48
CA VAL A 84 -10.71 -14.02 8.87
C VAL A 84 -12.06 -13.42 9.32
N MET A 85 -13.12 -14.23 9.30
CA MET A 85 -14.45 -13.81 9.75
C MET A 85 -14.47 -13.46 11.24
N LYS A 86 -13.79 -14.26 12.07
CA LYS A 86 -13.67 -14.04 13.52
C LYS A 86 -12.87 -12.77 13.83
N ALA A 87 -11.78 -12.51 13.10
CA ALA A 87 -11.00 -11.28 13.24
C ALA A 87 -11.83 -10.05 12.83
N GLY A 88 -12.60 -10.15 11.74
CA GLY A 88 -13.51 -9.08 11.29
C GLY A 88 -14.59 -8.75 12.33
N LEU A 89 -15.22 -9.76 12.93
CA LEU A 89 -16.24 -9.58 13.95
C LEU A 89 -15.72 -8.89 15.21
N GLN A 90 -14.52 -9.23 15.67
CA GLN A 90 -13.90 -8.57 16.83
C GLN A 90 -13.66 -7.07 16.61
N ILE A 91 -13.30 -6.67 15.39
CA ILE A 91 -13.12 -5.25 15.03
C ILE A 91 -14.46 -4.51 15.07
N ILE A 92 -15.53 -5.15 14.59
CA ILE A 92 -16.88 -4.57 14.60
C ILE A 92 -17.38 -4.41 16.04
N GLU A 93 -17.15 -5.41 16.89
CA GLU A 93 -17.59 -5.41 18.28
C GLU A 93 -16.84 -4.38 19.12
N ALA A 94 -15.52 -4.24 18.91
CA ALA A 94 -14.70 -3.20 19.53
C ALA A 94 -15.13 -1.78 19.14
N LYS A 95 -15.74 -1.61 17.96
CA LYS A 95 -16.32 -0.32 17.51
C LYS A 95 -17.71 -0.05 18.07
N ARG A 96 -18.46 -1.07 18.50
CA ARG A 96 -19.78 -0.94 19.13
C ARG A 96 -19.73 -0.75 20.64
N SER A 97 -18.65 -1.18 21.29
CA SER A 97 -18.41 -0.99 22.73
C SER A 97 -17.77 0.38 23.06
N LYS A 98 -17.72 1.30 22.10
CA LYS A 98 -17.19 2.66 22.22
C LYS A 98 -18.28 3.66 21.87
#